data_AF-A0A4R4P3X9-F1
#
_entry.id   AF-A0A4R4P3X9-F1
#
_cell.length_a   1.000
_cell.length_b   1.000
_cell.length_c   1.000
_cell.angle_alpha   90.00
_cell.angle_beta   90.00
_cell.angle_gamma   90.00
#
_symmetry.space_group_name_H-M   'P 1'
#
loop_
_entity.id
_entity.type
_entity.pdbx_description
1 polymer ?
#
loop_
_entity_poly.entity_id
_entity_poly.type
_entity_poly.pdbx_seq_one_letter_code
_entity_poly.pdbx_strand_id
1 'polypeptide(L)'
;MTDIPLQAYSALLHSSNLAMVCRALNMYQVAAAYTQVSGGNPLQEVSEETRQVALRILDGPPAEAGEDIRAGFDHLSALNVLSTLAKPEDAEVIERIAAETTNDEVRALAKLVARSVR
;
A
#
# COMPACT_ATOMS: atom_id res chain seq x y z
N MET A 1 14.80 18.73 -2.67
CA MET A 1 13.80 17.64 -2.65
C MET A 1 12.73 18.11 -1.69
N THR A 2 11.51 18.35 -2.15
CA THR A 2 10.46 18.87 -1.27
C THR A 2 10.05 17.74 -0.35
N ASP A 3 10.44 17.80 0.92
CA ASP A 3 9.97 16.87 1.93
C ASP A 3 8.44 16.83 1.86
N ILE A 4 7.87 15.64 1.79
CA ILE A 4 6.42 15.49 1.95
C ILE A 4 6.14 15.89 3.39
N PRO A 5 5.39 16.97 3.66
CA PRO A 5 5.07 17.31 5.03
C PRO A 5 4.27 16.17 5.63
N LEU A 6 4.69 15.64 6.78
CA LEU A 6 4.04 14.51 7.45
C LEU A 6 2.53 14.74 7.59
N GLN A 7 2.14 15.97 7.87
CA GLN A 7 0.74 16.39 7.98
C GLN A 7 -0.04 16.27 6.66
N ALA A 8 0.58 16.57 5.52
CA ALA A 8 -0.04 16.39 4.21
C ALA A 8 -0.19 14.90 3.87
N TYR A 9 0.82 14.09 4.20
CA TYR A 9 0.74 12.64 4.06
C TYR A 9 -0.41 12.05 4.89
N SER A 10 -0.47 12.36 6.18
CA SER A 10 -1.52 11.87 7.07
C SER A 10 -2.91 12.35 6.64
N ALA A 11 -3.03 13.57 6.11
CA ALA A 11 -4.31 14.05 5.58
C ALA A 11 -4.79 13.24 4.36
N LEU A 12 -3.87 12.84 3.47
CA LEU A 12 -4.19 11.99 2.33
C LEU A 12 -4.53 10.56 2.77
N LEU A 13 -3.76 10.00 3.72
CA LEU A 13 -3.94 8.64 4.22
C LEU A 13 -5.31 8.44 4.91
N HIS A 14 -5.82 9.49 5.56
CA HIS A 14 -7.12 9.49 6.24
C HIS A 14 -8.27 10.06 5.39
N SER A 15 -8.04 10.30 4.10
CA SER A 15 -9.07 10.84 3.22
C SER A 15 -10.23 9.85 3.04
N SER A 16 -11.45 10.37 2.95
CA SER A 16 -12.60 9.59 2.49
C SER A 16 -12.56 9.31 0.98
N ASN A 17 -11.67 9.98 0.23
CA ASN A 17 -11.44 9.71 -1.18
C ASN A 17 -10.38 8.62 -1.35
N LEU A 18 -10.80 7.45 -1.84
CA LEU A 18 -9.92 6.29 -2.04
C LEU A 18 -8.72 6.60 -2.94
N ALA A 19 -8.88 7.43 -3.99
CA ALA A 19 -7.76 7.80 -4.86
C ALA A 19 -6.67 8.57 -4.10
N MET A 20 -7.06 9.41 -3.13
CA MET A 20 -6.11 10.13 -2.26
C MET A 20 -5.39 9.19 -1.30
N VAL A 21 -6.09 8.19 -0.76
CA VAL A 21 -5.47 7.14 0.07
C VAL A 21 -4.45 6.34 -0.75
N CYS A 22 -4.81 5.87 -1.94
CA CYS A 22 -3.90 5.17 -2.85
C CYS A 22 -2.67 6.02 -3.19
N ARG A 23 -2.87 7.34 -3.38
CA ARG A 23 -1.76 8.28 -3.58
C ARG A 23 -0.83 8.34 -2.38
N ALA A 24 -1.36 8.38 -1.15
CA ALA A 24 -0.55 8.32 0.06
C ALA A 24 0.28 7.02 0.10
N LEU A 25 -0.34 5.84 -0.11
CA LEU A 25 0.38 4.56 -0.09
C LEU A 25 1.53 4.52 -1.11
N ASN A 26 1.28 5.02 -2.33
CA ASN A 26 2.30 5.10 -3.36
C ASN A 26 3.42 6.11 -3.00
N MET A 27 3.08 7.22 -2.33
CA MET A 27 4.08 8.18 -1.80
C MET A 27 4.98 7.53 -0.75
N TYR A 28 4.42 6.73 0.16
CA TYR A 28 5.23 5.96 1.12
C TYR A 28 6.22 5.05 0.40
N GLN A 29 5.74 4.31 -0.61
CA GLN A 29 6.59 3.36 -1.32
C GLN A 29 7.72 4.05 -2.09
N VAL A 30 7.43 5.20 -2.70
CA VAL A 30 8.47 6.03 -3.33
C VAL A 30 9.48 6.49 -2.29
N ALA A 31 9.05 7.02 -1.14
CA ALA A 31 9.95 7.45 -0.08
C ALA A 31 10.83 6.30 0.45
N ALA A 32 10.25 5.10 0.62
CA ALA A 32 10.97 3.92 1.06
C ALA A 32 12.04 3.46 0.06
N ALA A 33 11.77 3.55 -1.25
CA ALA A 33 12.75 3.20 -2.28
C ALA A 33 14.00 4.10 -2.25
N TYR A 34 13.87 5.35 -1.78
CA TYR A 34 14.98 6.30 -1.67
C TYR A 34 15.67 6.32 -0.31
N THR A 35 15.30 5.43 0.62
CA THR A 35 15.86 5.41 1.99
C THR A 35 17.39 5.30 2.00
N GLN A 36 17.97 4.51 1.09
CA GLN A 36 19.43 4.31 0.98
C GLN A 36 20.20 5.57 0.57
N VAL A 37 19.54 6.51 -0.13
CA VAL A 37 20.18 7.74 -0.64
C VAL A 37 19.85 8.99 0.17
N SER A 38 18.81 8.93 1.01
CA SER A 38 18.27 10.09 1.75
C SER A 38 18.52 10.07 3.26
N GLY A 39 19.15 9.02 3.78
CA GLY A 39 19.49 8.91 5.21
C GLY A 39 18.33 8.45 6.11
N GLY A 40 17.21 8.02 5.52
CA GLY A 40 16.02 7.56 6.23
C GLY A 40 14.76 7.73 5.39
N ASN A 41 13.69 7.00 5.70
CA ASN A 41 12.39 7.28 5.11
C ASN A 41 11.71 8.40 5.94
N PRO A 42 11.41 9.58 5.36
CA PRO A 42 10.79 10.69 6.10
C PRO A 42 9.40 10.34 6.67
N LEU A 43 8.79 9.24 6.21
CA LEU A 43 7.49 8.76 6.67
C LEU A 43 7.59 7.58 7.64
N GLN A 44 8.79 7.25 8.13
CA GLN A 44 9.00 6.10 9.01
C GLN A 44 8.15 6.15 10.29
N GLU A 45 7.90 7.35 10.83
CA GLU A 45 7.06 7.56 12.02
C GLU A 45 5.60 7.09 11.85
N VAL A 46 5.10 7.07 10.61
CA VAL A 46 3.73 6.66 10.26
C VAL A 46 3.69 5.31 9.53
N SER A 47 4.79 4.54 9.59
CA SER A 47 4.91 3.23 8.94
C SER A 47 3.86 2.22 9.43
N GLU A 48 3.66 2.12 10.74
CA GLU A 48 2.69 1.21 11.35
C GLU A 48 1.25 1.56 10.92
N GLU A 49 0.88 2.84 10.99
CA GLU A 49 -0.43 3.34 10.55
C GLU A 49 -0.65 3.08 9.06
N THR A 50 0.37 3.35 8.23
CA THR A 50 0.34 3.07 6.79
C THR A 50 0.10 1.60 6.50
N ARG A 51 0.79 0.69 7.22
CA ARG A 51 0.58 -0.75 7.12
C ARG A 51 -0.87 -1.12 7.45
N GLN A 52 -1.40 -0.59 8.55
CA GLN A 52 -2.78 -0.88 8.97
C GLN A 52 -3.82 -0.40 7.96
N VAL A 53 -3.62 0.77 7.34
CA VAL A 53 -4.51 1.28 6.28
C VAL A 53 -4.44 0.39 5.03
N ALA A 54 -3.24 -0.04 4.62
CA ALA A 54 -3.08 -0.97 3.50
C ALA A 54 -3.79 -2.30 3.76
N LEU A 55 -3.64 -2.88 4.96
CA LEU A 55 -4.34 -4.10 5.35
C LEU A 55 -5.87 -3.93 5.36
N ARG A 56 -6.36 -2.78 5.83
CA ARG A 56 -7.80 -2.46 5.82
C ARG A 56 -8.35 -2.38 4.39
N ILE A 57 -7.58 -1.86 3.44
CA ILE A 57 -7.98 -1.88 2.01
C ILE A 57 -8.09 -3.32 1.50
N LEU A 58 -7.16 -4.20 1.87
CA LEU A 58 -7.21 -5.61 1.46
C LEU A 58 -8.36 -6.39 2.11
N ASP A 59 -8.88 -5.96 3.25
CA ASP A 59 -10.05 -6.60 3.87
C ASP A 59 -11.37 -6.31 3.11
N GLY A 60 -11.38 -5.25 2.30
CA GLY A 60 -12.49 -4.92 1.39
C GLY A 60 -12.34 -5.56 0.01
N PRO A 61 -13.43 -5.64 -0.78
CA PRO A 61 -13.32 -6.02 -2.18
C PRO A 61 -12.45 -5.01 -2.94
N PRO A 62 -11.69 -5.43 -3.97
CA PRO A 62 -10.94 -4.50 -4.82
C PRO A 62 -11.87 -3.47 -5.44
N ALA A 63 -11.41 -2.23 -5.58
CA ALA A 63 -12.19 -1.17 -6.20
C ALA A 63 -12.57 -1.53 -7.65
N GLU A 64 -13.81 -1.22 -8.03
CA GLU A 64 -14.25 -1.23 -9.42
C GLU A 64 -13.60 -0.06 -10.19
N ALA A 65 -13.64 -0.13 -11.52
CA ALA A 65 -13.16 0.97 -12.34
C ALA A 65 -14.06 2.22 -12.18
N GLY A 66 -13.44 3.37 -11.94
CA GLY A 66 -14.11 4.67 -11.82
C GLY A 66 -13.39 5.77 -12.59
N GLU A 67 -13.79 7.03 -12.37
CA GLU A 67 -13.20 8.21 -13.04
C GLU A 67 -11.75 8.45 -12.61
N ASP A 68 -11.44 8.25 -11.32
CA ASP A 68 -10.13 8.58 -10.75
C ASP A 68 -9.15 7.39 -10.67
N ILE A 69 -9.67 6.16 -10.66
CA ILE A 69 -8.87 4.94 -10.48
C ILE A 69 -9.38 3.79 -11.35
N ARG A 70 -8.43 2.98 -11.85
CA ARG A 70 -8.75 1.73 -12.55
C ARG A 70 -9.13 0.61 -11.58
N ALA A 71 -9.78 -0.42 -12.09
CA ALA A 71 -10.15 -1.59 -11.29
C ALA A 71 -8.94 -2.22 -10.58
N GLY A 72 -9.10 -2.52 -9.28
CA GLY A 72 -8.09 -3.12 -8.39
C GLY A 72 -6.89 -2.23 -8.07
N PHE A 73 -6.90 -0.94 -8.42
CA PHE A 73 -5.77 -0.04 -8.18
C PHE A 73 -5.46 0.16 -6.70
N ASP A 74 -6.49 0.14 -5.85
CA ASP A 74 -6.39 0.21 -4.40
C ASP A 74 -5.65 -0.98 -3.80
N HIS A 75 -6.00 -2.20 -4.21
CA HIS A 75 -5.31 -3.42 -3.82
C HIS A 75 -3.87 -3.42 -4.32
N LEU A 76 -3.61 -2.94 -5.54
CA LEU A 76 -2.24 -2.79 -6.05
C LEU A 76 -1.40 -1.81 -5.23
N SER A 77 -1.96 -0.65 -4.88
CA SER A 77 -1.30 0.34 -4.02
C SER A 77 -1.04 -0.21 -2.61
N ALA A 78 -2.01 -0.92 -2.02
CA ALA A 78 -1.85 -1.58 -0.73
C ALA A 78 -0.76 -2.67 -0.76
N LEU A 79 -0.78 -3.57 -1.74
CA LEU A 79 0.23 -4.62 -1.87
C LEU A 79 1.62 -4.04 -2.13
N ASN A 80 1.74 -2.98 -2.91
CA ASN A 80 3.03 -2.33 -3.16
C ASN A 80 3.64 -1.76 -1.87
N VAL A 81 2.87 -1.09 -1.02
CA VAL A 81 3.42 -0.60 0.25
C VAL A 81 3.71 -1.76 1.22
N LEU A 82 2.89 -2.81 1.20
CA LEU A 82 3.10 -4.01 2.01
C LEU A 82 4.33 -4.81 1.57
N SER A 83 4.79 -4.69 0.32
CA SER A 83 6.09 -5.24 -0.10
C SER A 83 7.27 -4.73 0.74
N THR A 84 7.10 -3.58 1.38
CA THR A 84 8.09 -2.94 2.25
C THR A 84 7.72 -3.06 3.74
N LEU A 85 6.43 -3.00 4.07
CA LEU A 85 5.95 -2.84 5.44
C LEU A 85 5.34 -4.10 6.06
N ALA A 86 4.97 -5.09 5.26
CA ALA A 86 4.32 -6.28 5.79
C ALA A 86 5.22 -7.02 6.76
N LYS A 87 4.59 -7.53 7.82
CA LYS A 87 5.21 -8.36 8.85
C LYS A 87 4.78 -9.82 8.66
N PRO A 88 5.49 -10.79 9.24
CA PRO A 88 5.13 -12.21 9.09
C PRO A 88 3.67 -12.53 9.45
N GLU A 89 3.07 -11.84 10.42
CA GLU A 89 1.65 -12.01 10.75
C GLU A 89 0.67 -11.61 9.63
N ASP A 90 1.10 -10.81 8.66
CA ASP A 90 0.27 -10.35 7.54
C ASP A 90 0.23 -11.37 6.38
N ALA A 91 1.07 -12.42 6.43
CA ALA A 91 1.23 -13.38 5.35
C ALA A 91 -0.09 -14.06 4.94
N GLU A 92 -0.89 -14.50 5.93
CA GLU A 92 -2.16 -15.20 5.66
C GLU A 92 -3.15 -14.32 4.89
N VAL A 93 -3.25 -13.03 5.25
CA VAL A 93 -4.13 -12.07 4.55
C VAL A 93 -3.68 -11.91 3.10
N ILE A 94 -2.37 -11.76 2.86
CA ILE A 94 -1.82 -11.54 1.53
C ILE A 94 -1.98 -12.80 0.65
N GLU A 95 -1.78 -13.99 1.23
CA GLU A 95 -2.01 -15.26 0.54
C GLU A 95 -3.48 -15.46 0.18
N ARG A 96 -4.41 -15.07 1.06
CA ARG A 96 -5.85 -15.06 0.77
C ARG A 96 -6.18 -14.18 -0.44
N ILE A 97 -5.65 -12.95 -0.49
CA ILE A 97 -5.82 -12.06 -1.65
C ILE A 97 -5.31 -12.71 -2.95
N ALA A 98 -4.14 -13.35 -2.91
CA ALA A 98 -3.60 -14.07 -4.06
C ALA A 98 -4.48 -15.24 -4.54
N ALA A 99 -5.23 -15.87 -3.63
CA ALA A 99 -6.12 -16.98 -3.94
C ALA A 99 -7.46 -16.50 -4.51
N GLU A 100 -8.06 -15.47 -3.91
CA GLU A 100 -9.46 -15.10 -4.11
C GLU A 100 -9.67 -14.02 -5.18
N THR A 101 -8.68 -13.16 -5.43
CA THR A 101 -8.85 -12.08 -6.40
C THR A 101 -9.07 -12.59 -7.82
N THR A 102 -9.95 -11.91 -8.57
CA THR A 102 -10.18 -12.15 -9.99
C THR A 102 -9.29 -11.28 -10.88
N ASN A 103 -8.58 -10.30 -10.32
CA ASN A 103 -7.68 -9.41 -11.04
C ASN A 103 -6.27 -10.02 -11.12
N ASP A 104 -5.80 -10.31 -12.33
CA ASP A 104 -4.52 -11.00 -12.54
C ASP A 104 -3.30 -10.18 -12.11
N GLU A 105 -3.34 -8.86 -12.21
CA GLU A 105 -2.26 -8.01 -11.71
C GLU A 105 -2.18 -8.03 -10.18
N VAL A 106 -3.34 -7.91 -9.51
CA VAL A 106 -3.43 -8.03 -8.05
C VAL A 106 -2.94 -9.40 -7.61
N ARG A 107 -3.36 -10.47 -8.31
CA ARG A 107 -2.94 -11.85 -8.04
C ARG A 107 -1.42 -12.01 -8.14
N ALA A 108 -0.82 -11.49 -9.21
CA ALA A 108 0.61 -11.58 -9.46
C ALA A 108 1.42 -10.86 -8.37
N LEU A 109 1.01 -9.63 -8.03
CA LEU A 109 1.68 -8.85 -6.99
C LEU A 109 1.50 -9.47 -5.60
N ALA A 110 0.30 -9.93 -5.25
CA ALA A 110 0.05 -10.59 -3.96
C ALA A 110 0.93 -11.84 -3.78
N LYS A 111 1.10 -12.65 -4.84
CA LYS A 111 2.04 -13.79 -4.81
C LYS A 111 3.49 -13.37 -4.61
N LEU A 112 3.91 -12.25 -5.19
CA LEU A 112 5.25 -11.72 -5.01
C LEU A 112 5.46 -11.28 -3.55
N VAL A 113 4.53 -10.50 -3.00
CA VAL A 113 4.59 -10.00 -1.63
C VAL A 113 4.50 -11.15 -0.62
N ALA A 114 3.60 -12.12 -0.81
CA ALA A 114 3.52 -13.28 0.08
C ALA A 114 4.83 -14.06 0.20
N ARG A 115 5.67 -14.08 -0.85
CA ARG A 115 6.99 -14.73 -0.82
C ARG A 115 8.04 -13.93 -0.05
N SER A 116 7.91 -12.61 0.03
CA SER A 116 8.86 -11.75 0.74
C SER A 116 8.55 -11.60 2.23
N VAL A 117 7.36 -12.03 2.67
CA VAL A 117 6.86 -11.85 4.06
C VAL A 117 7.06 -13.12 4.92
N ARG A 118 7.64 -14.18 4.35
CA ARG A 118 7.89 -15.48 5.02
C ARG A 118 9.22 -15.54 5.77
#